data_AF-A0A3M1AL36-F1
#
_entry.id   AF-A0A3M1AL36-F1
#
_cell.length_a   1.000
_cell.length_b   1.000
_cell.length_c   1.000
_cell.angle_alpha   90.00
_cell.angle_beta   90.00
_cell.angle_gamma   90.00
#
_symmetry.space_group_name_H-M   'P 1'
#
loop_
_entity.id
_entity.type
_entity.pdbx_description
1 polymer ?
#
loop_
_entity_poly.entity_id
_entity_poly.type
_entity_poly.pdbx_seq_one_letter_code
_entity_poly.pdbx_strand_id
1 'polypeptide(L)'
;MNPAYLPKIEVISDKVQAPPVGKERRIAVLLPYDYDQSDKHYPVLYLQDGQNLLDNRSPFGNWHVDHRLAEMAEKGMHELIVVAIDHAEKDRVREFSPPDVTRFGTSLGKQYAQFITKELKPYVD
;
A
#
# COMPACT_ATOMS: atom_id res chain seq x y z
N MET A 1 14.20 12.20 14.20
CA MET A 1 14.02 10.84 13.66
C MET A 1 15.37 10.29 13.26
N ASN A 2 15.72 9.14 13.82
CA ASN A 2 16.91 8.35 13.54
C ASN A 2 16.65 7.48 12.30
N PRO A 3 17.43 7.65 11.21
CA PRO A 3 17.25 6.88 9.97
C PRO A 3 17.35 5.36 10.13
N ALA A 4 17.99 4.87 11.21
CA ALA A 4 18.10 3.44 11.49
C ALA A 4 16.75 2.74 11.72
N TYR A 5 15.70 3.51 12.04
CA TYR A 5 14.34 3.01 12.27
C TYR A 5 13.41 3.17 11.06
N LEU A 6 13.91 3.68 9.93
CA LEU A 6 13.11 3.74 8.71
C LEU A 6 12.70 2.33 8.27
N PRO A 7 11.46 2.15 7.77
CA PRO A 7 11.03 0.85 7.28
C PRO A 7 11.81 0.46 6.02
N LYS A 8 11.97 -0.84 5.81
CA LYS A 8 12.49 -1.38 4.55
C LYS A 8 11.35 -1.38 3.55
N ILE A 9 11.57 -0.80 2.37
CA ILE A 9 10.53 -0.68 1.34
C ILE A 9 10.82 -1.68 0.22
N GLU A 10 9.90 -2.60 0.00
CA GLU A 10 9.92 -3.55 -1.13
C GLU A 10 8.79 -3.24 -2.10
N VAL A 11 9.09 -3.17 -3.40
CA VAL A 11 8.07 -3.00 -4.44
C VAL A 11 7.78 -4.36 -5.07
N ILE A 12 6.50 -4.76 -5.09
CA ILE A 12 6.05 -6.11 -5.51
C ILE A 12 5.15 -6.12 -6.75
N SER A 13 5.10 -5.00 -7.49
CA SER A 13 4.23 -4.81 -8.65
C SER A 13 4.48 -5.76 -9.82
N ASP A 14 5.66 -6.37 -9.88
CA ASP A 14 6.03 -7.41 -10.84
C ASP A 14 5.42 -8.78 -10.50
N LYS A 15 5.06 -8.99 -9.23
CA LYS A 15 4.55 -10.27 -8.71
C LYS A 15 3.03 -10.29 -8.56
N VAL A 16 2.42 -9.13 -8.33
CA VAL A 16 0.97 -8.97 -8.13
C VAL A 16 0.46 -7.81 -8.99
N GLN A 17 -0.36 -8.11 -10.00
CA GLN A 17 -0.90 -7.11 -10.92
C GLN A 17 -2.33 -6.74 -10.54
N ALA A 18 -2.55 -5.48 -10.20
CA ALA A 18 -3.89 -5.02 -9.87
C ALA A 18 -4.72 -4.69 -11.12
N PRO A 19 -6.05 -4.85 -11.07
CA PRO A 19 -6.93 -4.35 -12.11
C PRO A 19 -7.02 -2.80 -12.07
N PRO A 20 -7.32 -2.13 -13.20
CA PRO A 20 -7.33 -2.68 -14.55
C PRO A 20 -5.92 -3.03 -15.02
N VAL A 21 -5.77 -4.23 -15.60
CA VAL A 21 -4.49 -4.79 -16.07
C VAL A 21 -3.91 -3.91 -17.18
N GLY A 22 -2.58 -3.72 -17.18
CA GLY A 22 -1.87 -2.92 -18.18
C GLY A 22 -1.58 -1.47 -17.79
N LYS A 23 -1.85 -1.11 -16.53
CA LYS A 23 -1.35 0.14 -15.92
C LYS A 23 -0.20 -0.17 -14.98
N GLU A 24 0.85 0.65 -15.02
CA GLU A 24 1.89 0.63 -14.00
C GLU A 24 1.28 1.07 -12.66
N ARG A 25 1.00 0.11 -11.77
CA ARG A 25 0.59 0.37 -10.39
C ARG A 25 1.68 -0.08 -9.46
N ARG A 26 2.22 0.84 -8.67
CA ARG A 26 3.14 0.51 -7.59
C ARG A 26 2.38 -0.09 -6.39
N ILE A 27 2.88 -1.20 -5.88
CA ILE A 27 2.49 -1.78 -4.59
C ILE A 27 3.77 -1.88 -3.78
N ALA A 28 3.85 -1.12 -2.70
CA ALA A 28 5.02 -1.06 -1.82
C ALA A 28 4.68 -1.68 -0.47
N VAL A 29 5.54 -2.58 0.00
CA VAL A 29 5.49 -3.21 1.32
C VAL A 29 6.55 -2.54 2.19
N LEU A 30 6.11 -1.90 3.27
CA LEU A 30 6.96 -1.29 4.29
C LEU A 30 7.08 -2.29 5.42
N LEU A 31 8.26 -2.89 5.53
CA LEU A 31 8.61 -3.85 6.57
C LEU A 31 9.29 -3.12 7.75
N PRO A 32 9.09 -3.59 8.98
CA PRO A 32 9.83 -3.09 10.14
C PRO A 32 11.35 -3.11 9.90
N TYR A 33 12.07 -2.14 10.48
CA TYR A 33 13.52 -2.01 10.29
C TYR A 33 14.30 -3.29 10.68
N ASP A 34 13.77 -4.05 11.64
CA ASP A 34 14.33 -5.30 12.17
C ASP A 34 13.67 -6.57 11.61
N TYR A 35 12.87 -6.47 10.55
CA TYR A 35 12.09 -7.60 10.00
C TYR A 35 12.90 -8.89 9.81
N ASP A 36 14.08 -8.82 9.17
CA ASP A 36 14.94 -9.99 8.91
C ASP A 36 15.64 -10.58 10.15
N GLN A 37 15.45 -9.99 11.33
CA GLN A 37 16.12 -10.43 12.57
C GLN A 37 15.26 -11.40 13.39
N SER A 38 14.01 -11.66 12.98
CA SER A 38 13.10 -12.55 13.70
C SER A 38 12.09 -13.21 12.77
N ASP A 39 11.59 -14.38 13.18
CA ASP A 39 10.49 -15.07 12.49
C ASP A 39 9.11 -14.65 13.04
N LYS A 40 8.98 -13.40 13.52
CA LYS A 40 7.72 -12.90 14.07
C LYS A 40 6.66 -12.76 12.96
N HIS A 41 5.42 -13.02 13.34
CA HIS A 41 4.27 -12.65 12.50
C HIS A 41 3.80 -11.24 12.84
N TYR A 42 3.55 -10.45 11.81
CA TYR A 42 3.17 -9.05 11.95
C TYR A 42 1.73 -8.83 11.46
N PRO A 43 0.93 -7.99 12.14
CA PRO A 43 -0.30 -7.48 11.54
C PRO A 43 0.04 -6.67 10.28
N VAL A 44 -0.85 -6.74 9.29
CA VAL A 44 -0.68 -6.06 8.00
C VAL A 44 -1.77 -5.01 7.82
N LEU A 45 -1.37 -3.76 7.60
CA LEU A 45 -2.25 -2.64 7.30
C LEU A 45 -2.16 -2.29 5.81
N TYR A 46 -3.27 -2.44 5.10
CA TYR A 46 -3.37 -2.08 3.69
C TYR A 46 -3.85 -0.64 3.56
N LEU A 47 -2.99 0.23 3.02
CA LEU A 47 -3.29 1.64 2.80
C LEU A 47 -3.46 1.94 1.32
N GLN A 48 -4.48 2.73 1.03
CA GLN A 48 -4.84 3.20 -0.30
C GLN A 48 -4.11 4.50 -0.63
N ASP A 49 -4.10 4.88 -1.91
CA ASP A 49 -3.44 6.09 -2.40
C ASP A 49 -1.93 6.14 -2.08
N GLY A 50 -1.25 5.00 -2.24
CA GLY A 50 0.16 4.78 -1.90
C GLY A 50 1.15 5.83 -2.42
N GLN A 51 0.87 6.46 -3.57
CA GLN A 51 1.71 7.52 -4.12
C GLN A 51 1.80 8.73 -3.19
N ASN A 52 0.72 9.01 -2.45
CA ASN A 52 0.65 10.12 -1.51
C ASN A 52 1.26 9.76 -0.15
N LEU A 53 1.50 8.47 0.13
CA LEU A 53 2.01 8.02 1.44
C LEU A 53 3.53 8.09 1.56
N LEU A 54 4.23 8.05 0.41
CA LEU A 54 5.68 7.86 0.34
C LEU A 54 6.39 8.84 -0.59
N ASP A 55 5.75 9.31 -1.68
CA ASP A 55 6.47 10.05 -2.72
C ASP A 55 6.39 11.56 -2.50
N ASN A 56 7.55 12.17 -2.24
CA ASN A 56 7.71 13.62 -2.17
C ASN A 56 7.38 14.35 -3.48
N ARG A 57 7.27 13.62 -4.60
CA ARG A 57 6.91 14.15 -5.92
C ARG A 57 5.42 13.98 -6.26
N SER A 58 4.62 13.41 -5.36
CA SER A 58 3.18 13.31 -5.59
C SER A 58 2.56 14.72 -5.75
N PRO A 59 1.61 14.93 -6.69
CA PRO A 59 0.91 16.21 -6.84
C PRO A 59 0.13 16.64 -5.60
N PHE A 60 -0.13 15.72 -4.65
CA PHE A 60 -0.80 15.99 -3.38
C PHE A 60 0.14 15.93 -2.16
N GLY A 61 1.46 15.85 -2.40
CA GLY A 61 2.50 15.77 -1.38
C GLY A 61 2.68 14.38 -0.77
N ASN A 62 3.60 14.30 0.19
CA ASN A 62 3.89 13.09 0.96
C ASN A 62 3.20 13.19 2.34
N TRP A 63 2.46 12.16 2.74
CA TRP A 63 1.83 12.04 4.05
C TRP A 63 2.79 11.48 5.12
N HIS A 64 4.03 11.17 4.72
CA HIS A 64 5.16 10.80 5.58
C HIS A 64 4.87 9.57 6.46
N VAL A 65 4.25 8.54 5.89
CA VAL A 65 3.92 7.30 6.63
C VAL A 65 5.19 6.59 7.07
N ASP A 66 6.20 6.54 6.22
CA ASP A 66 7.54 6.02 6.51
C ASP A 66 8.20 6.71 7.72
N HIS A 67 8.11 8.03 7.79
CA HIS A 67 8.64 8.79 8.93
C HIS A 67 7.84 8.49 10.21
N ARG A 68 6.51 8.38 10.09
CA ARG A 68 5.67 8.08 11.26
C ARG A 68 5.93 6.68 11.81
N LEU A 69 6.16 5.70 10.93
CA LEU A 69 6.55 4.35 11.32
C LEU A 69 7.90 4.35 12.05
N ALA A 70 8.88 5.13 11.58
CA ALA A 70 10.16 5.28 12.25
C ALA A 70 10.04 5.95 13.64
N GLU A 71 9.23 7.00 13.78
CA GLU A 71 8.95 7.63 15.08
C GLU A 71 8.27 6.67 16.07
N MET A 72 7.42 5.78 15.58
CA MET A 72 6.78 4.76 16.40
C MET A 72 7.78 3.65 16.78
N ALA A 73 8.66 3.28 15.86
CA ALA A 73 9.72 2.31 16.11
C ALA A 73 10.72 2.78 17.18
N GLU A 74 11.09 4.06 17.19
CA GLU A 74 11.88 4.66 18.28
C GLU A 74 11.23 4.50 19.66
N LYS A 75 9.91 4.35 19.70
CA LYS A 75 9.11 4.13 20.93
C LYS A 75 8.81 2.65 21.19
N GLY A 76 9.38 1.74 20.41
CA GLY A 76 9.14 0.30 20.50
C GLY A 76 7.81 -0.17 19.90
N MET A 77 7.17 0.64 19.05
CA MET A 77 5.88 0.33 18.41
C MET A 77 6.07 0.10 16.90
N HIS A 78 6.88 -0.88 16.51
CA HIS A 78 7.22 -1.17 15.12
C HIS A 78 6.71 -2.50 14.59
N GLU A 79 5.94 -3.26 15.36
CA GLU A 79 5.41 -4.56 14.95
C GLU A 79 4.20 -4.41 14.01
N LEU A 80 4.41 -3.79 12.84
CA LEU A 80 3.39 -3.55 11.83
C LEU A 80 4.01 -3.56 10.42
N ILE A 81 3.41 -4.32 9.51
CA ILE A 81 3.69 -4.19 8.06
C ILE A 81 2.64 -3.27 7.45
N VAL A 82 3.08 -2.36 6.57
CA VAL A 82 2.18 -1.53 5.78
C VAL A 82 2.29 -1.90 4.30
N VAL A 83 1.16 -2.18 3.65
CA VAL A 83 1.08 -2.38 2.21
C VAL A 83 0.44 -1.14 1.59
N ALA A 84 1.23 -0.30 0.93
CA ALA A 84 0.80 0.92 0.26
C ALA A 84 0.48 0.63 -1.21
N ILE A 85 -0.74 0.94 -1.64
CA ILE A 85 -1.26 0.63 -2.98
C ILE A 85 -1.56 1.92 -3.72
N ASP A 86 -0.81 2.20 -4.78
CA ASP A 86 -1.05 3.38 -5.60
C ASP A 86 -2.39 3.28 -6.35
N HIS A 87 -3.15 4.36 -6.43
CA HIS A 87 -4.44 4.38 -7.14
C HIS A 87 -4.31 4.32 -8.68
N ALA A 88 -5.36 3.94 -9.46
CA ALA A 88 -5.28 3.80 -10.94
C ALA A 88 -5.43 5.12 -11.71
N GLU A 89 -4.86 6.21 -11.19
CA GLU A 89 -4.97 7.55 -11.74
C GLU A 89 -6.42 7.94 -12.07
N LYS A 90 -6.75 8.09 -13.36
CA LYS A 90 -8.09 8.44 -13.87
C LYS A 90 -9.18 7.45 -13.44
N ASP A 91 -8.82 6.20 -13.13
CA ASP A 91 -9.77 5.17 -12.70
C ASP A 91 -9.92 5.06 -11.17
N ARG A 92 -9.16 5.85 -10.37
CA ARG A 92 -9.24 5.86 -8.90
C ARG A 92 -10.68 5.90 -8.38
N VAL A 93 -11.49 6.82 -8.91
CA VAL A 93 -12.89 6.98 -8.51
C VAL A 93 -13.70 5.72 -8.80
N ARG A 94 -13.46 5.06 -9.93
CA ARG A 94 -14.17 3.84 -10.33
C ARG A 94 -13.80 2.65 -9.46
N GLU A 95 -12.54 2.53 -9.04
CA GLU A 95 -12.06 1.46 -8.14
C GLU A 95 -12.54 1.61 -6.71
N PHE A 96 -12.69 2.83 -6.21
CA PHE A 96 -13.16 3.06 -4.84
C PHE A 96 -14.67 3.23 -4.75
N SER A 97 -15.36 3.15 -5.89
CA SER A 97 -16.82 3.23 -5.92
C SER A 97 -17.46 1.87 -5.58
N PRO A 98 -18.62 1.86 -4.90
CA PRO A 98 -19.43 0.66 -4.71
C PRO A 98 -19.74 -0.06 -6.03
N PRO A 99 -20.08 -1.36 -5.97
CA PRO A 99 -20.24 -2.19 -7.16
C PRO A 99 -21.57 -1.91 -7.87
N ASP A 100 -21.67 -0.80 -8.61
CA ASP A 100 -22.81 -0.45 -9.46
C ASP A 100 -22.42 0.62 -10.50
N VAL A 101 -23.36 1.02 -11.38
CA VAL A 101 -23.15 2.17 -12.27
C VAL A 101 -23.11 3.45 -11.44
N THR A 102 -21.99 4.16 -11.52
CA THR A 102 -21.87 5.49 -10.92
C THR A 102 -22.04 6.56 -11.98
N ARG A 103 -22.24 7.82 -11.57
CA ARG A 103 -22.14 8.98 -12.49
C ARG A 103 -20.79 9.09 -13.20
N PHE A 104 -19.80 8.31 -12.78
CA PHE A 104 -18.44 8.25 -13.32
C PHE A 104 -18.22 7.01 -14.22
N GLY A 105 -19.29 6.33 -14.62
CA GLY A 105 -19.26 5.14 -15.46
C GLY A 105 -19.30 3.84 -14.66
N THR A 106 -18.91 2.75 -15.33
CA THR A 106 -18.90 1.39 -14.76
C THR A 106 -17.90 1.30 -13.60
N SER A 107 -18.39 1.00 -12.40
CA SER A 107 -17.54 0.77 -11.23
C SER A 107 -16.58 -0.41 -11.42
N LEU A 108 -15.39 -0.27 -10.84
CA LEU A 108 -14.37 -1.31 -10.73
C LEU A 108 -14.21 -1.79 -9.29
N GLY A 109 -14.98 -1.27 -8.32
CA GLY A 109 -14.75 -1.58 -6.91
C GLY A 109 -14.94 -3.04 -6.52
N LYS A 110 -15.82 -3.78 -7.21
CA LYS A 110 -15.88 -5.25 -7.03
C LYS A 110 -14.57 -5.92 -7.43
N GLN A 111 -13.99 -5.53 -8.57
CA GLN A 111 -12.74 -6.10 -9.06
C GLN A 111 -11.58 -5.71 -8.14
N TYR A 112 -11.58 -4.45 -7.68
CA TYR A 112 -10.58 -3.97 -6.73
C TYR A 112 -10.64 -4.74 -5.40
N ALA A 113 -11.82 -4.91 -4.81
CA ALA A 113 -11.98 -5.68 -3.57
C ALA A 113 -11.61 -7.16 -3.76
N GLN A 114 -11.93 -7.75 -4.91
CA GLN A 114 -11.51 -9.12 -5.25
C GLN A 114 -10.00 -9.25 -5.37
N PHE A 115 -9.35 -8.30 -6.04
CA PHE A 115 -7.90 -8.23 -6.13
C PHE A 115 -7.25 -8.20 -4.73
N ILE A 116 -7.71 -7.30 -3.85
CA ILE A 116 -7.19 -7.22 -2.47
C ILE A 116 -7.35 -8.54 -1.73
N THR A 117 -8.54 -9.14 -1.79
CA THR A 117 -8.89 -10.30 -0.95
C THR A 117 -8.40 -11.64 -1.48
N LYS A 118 -8.25 -11.77 -2.81
CA LYS A 118 -7.96 -13.06 -3.46
C LYS A 118 -6.57 -13.15 -4.06
N GLU A 119 -5.89 -12.03 -4.26
CA GLU A 119 -4.57 -12.00 -4.90
C GLU A 119 -3.54 -11.35 -3.99
N LEU A 120 -3.75 -10.08 -3.64
CA LEU A 120 -2.74 -9.33 -2.87
C LEU A 120 -2.59 -9.85 -1.44
N LYS A 121 -3.69 -10.00 -0.70
CA LYS A 121 -3.62 -10.48 0.68
C LYS A 121 -3.00 -11.89 0.77
N PRO A 122 -3.42 -12.89 -0.03
CA PRO A 122 -2.78 -14.21 -0.02
C PRO A 122 -1.31 -14.23 -0.46
N TYR A 123 -0.83 -13.23 -1.20
CA TYR A 123 0.58 -13.10 -1.55
C TYR A 123 1.42 -12.51 -0.41
N VAL A 124 0.83 -11.62 0.41
CA VAL A 124 1.51 -10.95 1.53
C VAL A 124 1.48 -11.80 2.81
N ASP A 125 0.39 -12.53 3.05
CA ASP A 125 0.23 -13.46 4.18
C ASP A 125 1.15 -14.67 4.09
#